data_AF-A0A6G0WW86-F1
#
_entry.id   AF-A0A6G0WW86-F1
#
_cell.length_a   1.000
_cell.length_b   1.000
_cell.length_c   1.000
_cell.angle_alpha   90.00
_cell.angle_beta   90.00
_cell.angle_gamma   90.00
#
_symmetry.space_group_name_H-M   'P 1'
#
loop_
_entity.id
_entity.type
_entity.pdbx_description
1 polymer ?
#
loop_
_entity_poly.entity_id
_entity_poly.type
_entity_poly.pdbx_seq_one_letter_code
_entity_poly.pdbx_strand_id
1 'polypeptide(L)'
;MATDPNLWKELVCGIGLGLIVIVCAVRIYIEARPDYLVAVEVRPSNIKLLLYRVAVLAFFVVVWIIRINSSNWFNLNYYTYWNFTLQIVYLSAVIVYQARHWANIQVNAARGLNILHDVMLSSCFLVTLVFWILLFDPKKPPSDFATYIVHLANLVLLLIEFAANEFVVQRSSLKYLVLWPTLYSILTWIGNVTYLDGFWPYDLMDLNKSLAPVIWFGIILAHVVCFCIALLLSKLKRHWSLPAAPLMPPELMETTATGAMSSVHIQIVTPPATATSFDGSKV
;
A
#
# COMPACT_ATOMS: atom_id res chain seq x y z
N MET A 1 5.31 50.15 -7.96
CA MET A 1 5.45 48.68 -7.83
C MET A 1 4.05 48.13 -7.87
N ALA A 2 3.60 47.59 -9.02
CA ALA A 2 2.28 46.97 -9.08
C ALA A 2 2.32 45.73 -8.17
N THR A 3 1.46 45.69 -7.16
CA THR A 3 1.29 44.49 -6.33
C THR A 3 0.75 43.39 -7.22
N ASP A 4 1.48 42.28 -7.30
CA ASP A 4 1.00 41.09 -8.02
C ASP A 4 -0.38 40.70 -7.46
N PRO A 5 -1.45 40.75 -8.28
CA PRO A 5 -2.80 40.43 -7.82
C PRO A 5 -2.96 38.98 -7.34
N ASN A 6 -2.00 38.10 -7.65
CA ASN A 6 -1.98 36.71 -7.23
C ASN A 6 -1.15 36.44 -5.97
N LEU A 7 -0.36 37.41 -5.49
CA LEU A 7 0.55 37.21 -4.35
C LEU A 7 -0.15 36.61 -3.12
N TRP A 8 -1.37 37.04 -2.81
CA TRP A 8 -2.12 36.50 -1.68
C TRP A 8 -2.45 35.01 -1.84
N LYS A 9 -2.73 34.54 -3.07
CA LYS A 9 -3.01 33.13 -3.35
C LYS A 9 -1.76 32.30 -3.16
N GLU A 10 -0.62 32.83 -3.62
CA GLU A 10 0.68 32.19 -3.45
C GLU A 10 1.03 32.06 -1.97
N LEU A 11 0.86 33.13 -1.19
CA LEU A 11 1.09 33.10 0.25
C LEU A 11 0.18 32.10 0.96
N VAL A 12 -1.11 32.08 0.64
CA VAL A 12 -2.07 31.15 1.25
C VAL A 12 -1.73 29.70 0.92
N CYS A 13 -1.48 29.38 -0.35
CA CYS A 13 -1.15 28.02 -0.77
C CYS A 13 0.21 27.60 -0.21
N GLY A 14 1.24 28.45 -0.32
CA GLY A 14 2.59 28.16 0.15
C GLY A 14 2.66 27.93 1.66
N ILE A 15 2.09 28.85 2.46
CA ILE A 15 2.03 28.69 3.92
C ILE A 15 1.20 27.46 4.28
N GLY A 16 0.04 27.26 3.66
CA GLY A 16 -0.82 26.12 3.95
C GLY A 16 -0.17 24.77 3.67
N LEU A 17 0.51 24.62 2.52
CA LEU A 17 1.28 23.40 2.21
C LEU A 17 2.43 23.19 3.19
N GLY A 18 3.16 24.26 3.54
CA GLY A 18 4.22 24.22 4.55
C GLY A 18 3.72 23.75 5.92
N LEU A 19 2.58 24.28 6.38
CA LEU A 19 1.93 23.84 7.62
C LEU A 19 1.52 22.36 7.56
N ILE A 20 0.97 21.89 6.43
CA ILE A 20 0.61 20.48 6.26
C ILE A 20 1.85 19.58 6.39
N VAL A 21 2.96 19.95 5.75
CA VAL A 21 4.23 19.22 5.86
C VAL A 21 4.69 19.15 7.31
N ILE A 22 4.70 20.29 8.02
CA ILE A 22 5.12 20.36 9.43
C ILE A 22 4.21 19.49 10.30
N VAL A 23 2.89 19.62 10.18
CA VAL A 23 1.93 18.85 10.98
C VAL A 23 2.11 17.35 10.72
N CYS A 24 2.23 16.93 9.46
CA CYS A 24 2.43 15.52 9.14
C CYS A 24 3.78 15.00 9.64
N ALA A 25 4.86 15.78 9.54
CA ALA A 25 6.18 15.42 10.05
C ALA A 25 6.16 15.25 11.59
N VAL A 26 5.56 16.21 12.31
CA VAL A 26 5.37 16.14 13.76
C VAL A 26 4.54 14.90 14.15
N ARG A 27 3.45 14.63 13.43
CA ARG A 27 2.62 13.43 13.65
C ARG A 27 3.40 12.15 13.40
N ILE A 28 4.22 12.08 12.35
CA ILE A 28 5.09 10.93 12.07
C ILE A 28 6.12 10.73 13.19
N TYR A 29 6.65 11.81 13.75
CA TYR A 29 7.67 11.77 14.80
C TYR A 29 7.10 11.37 16.18
N ILE A 30 5.94 11.92 16.55
CA ILE A 30 5.35 11.74 17.88
C ILE A 30 4.47 10.50 17.98
N GLU A 31 3.72 10.16 16.93
CA GLU A 31 2.73 9.09 16.99
C GLU A 31 3.43 7.74 17.20
N ALA A 32 3.11 7.09 18.31
CA ALA A 32 3.59 5.76 18.61
C ALA A 32 3.31 4.86 17.41
N ARG A 33 4.33 4.09 17.02
CA ARG A 33 4.32 3.23 15.86
C ARG A 33 3.32 2.09 16.10
N PRO A 34 2.06 2.16 15.60
CA PRO A 34 1.07 1.16 15.96
C PRO A 34 1.49 -0.21 15.43
N ASP A 35 1.21 -1.26 16.19
CA ASP A 35 1.37 -2.62 15.69
C ASP A 35 0.44 -2.80 14.51
N TYR A 36 1.01 -3.30 13.41
CA TYR A 36 0.26 -3.42 12.19
C TYR A 36 -0.74 -4.56 12.36
N LEU A 37 -2.03 -4.23 12.45
CA LEU A 37 -3.10 -5.22 12.47
C LEU A 37 -3.12 -5.94 11.12
N VAL A 38 -2.44 -7.08 11.03
CA VAL A 38 -2.69 -8.10 10.01
C VAL A 38 -4.04 -8.72 10.37
N ALA A 39 -5.11 -8.10 9.87
CA ALA A 39 -6.47 -8.42 10.27
C ALA A 39 -7.05 -9.64 9.53
N VAL A 40 -6.35 -10.13 8.51
CA VAL A 40 -6.76 -11.28 7.69
C VAL A 40 -5.61 -12.28 7.69
N GLU A 41 -5.95 -13.56 7.90
CA GLU A 41 -4.98 -14.65 7.91
C GLU A 41 -4.12 -14.64 6.64
N VAL A 42 -2.79 -14.60 6.82
CA VAL A 42 -1.84 -14.69 5.71
C VAL A 42 -1.98 -16.09 5.13
N ARG A 43 -2.36 -16.22 3.85
CA ARG A 43 -2.32 -17.51 3.15
C ARG A 43 -0.90 -17.70 2.58
N PRO A 44 -0.03 -18.45 3.25
CA PRO A 44 1.42 -18.39 3.03
C PRO A 44 1.87 -19.06 1.72
N SER A 45 0.97 -19.57 0.87
CA SER A 45 1.33 -20.26 -0.37
C SER A 45 0.35 -20.01 -1.51
N ASN A 46 -0.20 -18.79 -1.60
CA ASN A 46 -1.13 -18.43 -2.67
C ASN A 46 -0.42 -18.15 -4.00
N ILE A 47 -0.09 -19.21 -4.75
CA ILE A 47 0.56 -19.12 -6.07
C ILE A 47 -0.27 -18.36 -7.10
N LYS A 48 -1.60 -18.48 -7.05
CA LYS A 48 -2.50 -17.78 -7.96
C LYS A 48 -2.38 -16.27 -7.79
N LEU A 49 -2.30 -15.80 -6.53
CA LEU A 49 -2.08 -14.39 -6.22
C LEU A 49 -0.69 -13.90 -6.65
N LEU A 50 0.35 -14.72 -6.49
CA LEU A 50 1.69 -14.36 -6.96
C LEU A 50 1.73 -14.20 -8.48
N LEU A 51 1.18 -15.17 -9.23
CA LEU A 51 1.09 -15.11 -10.69
C LEU A 51 0.29 -13.89 -11.15
N TYR A 52 -0.82 -13.61 -10.48
CA TYR A 52 -1.61 -12.40 -10.71
C TYR A 52 -0.78 -11.12 -10.53
N ARG A 53 -0.08 -10.98 -9.40
CA ARG A 53 0.76 -9.81 -9.11
C ARG A 53 1.86 -9.63 -10.16
N VAL A 54 2.54 -10.72 -10.56
CA VAL A 54 3.58 -10.68 -11.59
C VAL A 54 3.01 -10.25 -12.94
N ALA A 55 1.84 -10.79 -13.33
CA ALA A 55 1.19 -10.40 -14.58
C ALA A 55 0.75 -8.93 -14.58
N VAL A 56 0.14 -8.44 -13.49
CA VAL A 56 -0.26 -7.03 -13.36
C VAL A 56 0.96 -6.12 -13.33
N LEU A 57 2.03 -6.48 -12.61
CA LEU A 57 3.27 -5.71 -12.59
C LEU A 57 3.87 -5.59 -13.99
N ALA A 58 4.00 -6.71 -14.71
CA ALA A 58 4.53 -6.71 -16.07
C ALA A 58 3.68 -5.82 -17.00
N PHE A 59 2.35 -5.94 -16.91
CA PHE A 59 1.42 -5.09 -17.66
C PHE A 59 1.59 -3.60 -17.33
N PHE A 60 1.65 -3.24 -16.05
CA PHE A 60 1.83 -1.84 -15.63
C PHE A 60 3.19 -1.28 -16.06
N VAL A 61 4.26 -2.05 -15.94
CA VAL A 61 5.60 -1.65 -16.38
C VAL A 61 5.62 -1.38 -17.89
N VAL A 62 5.02 -2.28 -18.69
CA VAL A 62 4.94 -2.08 -20.15
C VAL A 62 4.17 -0.81 -20.49
N VAL A 63 2.99 -0.61 -19.89
CA VAL A 63 2.18 0.60 -20.10
C VAL A 63 2.96 1.84 -19.68
N TRP A 64 3.61 1.82 -18.52
CA TRP A 64 4.41 2.94 -18.02
C TRP A 64 5.56 3.27 -18.98
N ILE A 65 6.35 2.28 -19.41
CA ILE A 65 7.47 2.49 -20.35
C ILE A 65 6.97 3.13 -21.65
N ILE A 66 5.90 2.57 -22.24
CA ILE A 66 5.34 3.10 -23.49
C ILE A 66 4.93 4.57 -23.32
N ARG A 67 4.21 4.91 -22.24
CA ARG A 67 3.68 6.26 -22.02
C ARG A 67 4.73 7.28 -21.63
N ILE A 68 5.72 6.89 -20.82
CA ILE A 68 6.81 7.79 -20.46
C ILE A 68 7.67 8.04 -21.69
N ASN A 69 8.05 6.99 -22.44
CA ASN A 69 8.86 7.14 -23.65
C ASN A 69 8.14 7.93 -24.76
N SER A 70 6.85 7.65 -25.02
CA SER A 70 6.10 8.37 -26.07
C SER A 70 5.91 9.86 -25.79
N SER A 71 6.06 10.28 -24.52
CA SER A 71 5.97 11.68 -24.11
C SER A 71 7.32 12.35 -23.92
N ASN A 72 8.43 11.68 -24.26
CA ASN A 72 9.78 12.11 -23.90
C ASN A 72 9.88 12.49 -22.42
N TRP A 73 9.38 11.62 -21.55
CA TRP A 73 9.35 11.78 -20.09
C TRP A 73 8.41 12.86 -19.55
N PHE A 74 7.77 13.67 -20.40
CA PHE A 74 6.89 14.77 -19.98
C PHE A 74 5.70 14.31 -19.12
N ASN A 75 5.20 13.08 -19.36
CA ASN A 75 4.12 12.52 -18.57
C ASN A 75 4.44 12.37 -17.07
N LEU A 76 5.72 12.34 -16.67
CA LEU A 76 6.10 12.31 -15.26
C LEU A 76 5.73 13.59 -14.50
N ASN A 77 5.38 14.68 -15.18
CA ASN A 77 4.89 15.88 -14.52
C ASN A 77 3.45 15.74 -14.02
N TYR A 78 2.70 14.73 -14.48
CA TYR A 78 1.30 14.51 -14.11
C TYR A 78 1.18 13.57 -12.93
N TYR A 79 0.34 13.96 -11.95
CA TYR A 79 0.02 13.13 -10.78
C TYR A 79 -0.47 11.71 -11.12
N THR A 80 -1.13 11.54 -12.26
CA THR A 80 -1.60 10.24 -12.75
C THR A 80 -0.44 9.25 -12.87
N TYR A 81 0.71 9.70 -13.41
CA TYR A 81 1.88 8.84 -13.57
C TYR A 81 2.70 8.72 -12.29
N TRP A 82 2.66 9.70 -11.39
CA TRP A 82 3.15 9.54 -10.01
C TRP A 82 2.42 8.41 -9.30
N ASN A 83 1.08 8.43 -9.38
CA ASN A 83 0.24 7.37 -8.83
C ASN A 83 0.51 6.02 -9.48
N PHE A 84 0.56 5.95 -10.81
CA PHE A 84 0.82 4.72 -11.54
C PHE A 84 2.21 4.13 -11.22
N THR A 85 3.23 4.99 -11.03
CA THR A 85 4.55 4.58 -10.56
C THR A 85 4.49 4.01 -9.13
N LEU A 86 3.71 4.63 -8.23
CA LEU A 86 3.51 4.12 -6.87
C LEU A 86 2.87 2.72 -6.86
N GLN A 87 1.96 2.45 -7.80
CA GLN A 87 1.37 1.11 -8.00
C GLN A 87 2.41 0.07 -8.42
N ILE A 88 3.32 0.42 -9.33
CA ILE A 88 4.44 -0.45 -9.75
C ILE A 88 5.38 -0.74 -8.58
N VAL A 89 5.74 0.29 -7.80
CA VAL A 89 6.60 0.14 -6.61
C VAL A 89 5.92 -0.77 -5.58
N TYR A 90 4.63 -0.58 -5.33
CA TYR A 90 3.85 -1.44 -4.44
C TYR A 90 3.84 -2.90 -4.91
N LEU A 91 3.47 -3.15 -6.16
CA LEU A 91 3.39 -4.50 -6.72
C LEU A 91 4.75 -5.21 -6.67
N SER A 92 5.83 -4.49 -6.99
CA SER A 92 7.19 -5.01 -6.87
C SER A 92 7.52 -5.39 -5.43
N ALA A 93 7.23 -4.49 -4.48
CA ALA A 93 7.51 -4.72 -3.07
C ALA A 93 6.69 -5.87 -2.47
N VAL A 94 5.40 -6.02 -2.84
CA VAL A 94 4.56 -7.11 -2.33
C VAL A 94 4.93 -8.46 -2.93
N ILE A 95 5.38 -8.51 -4.19
CA ILE A 95 5.93 -9.75 -4.79
C ILE A 95 7.17 -10.20 -4.02
N VAL A 96 8.11 -9.28 -3.77
CA VAL A 96 9.33 -9.58 -3.00
C VAL A 96 8.97 -10.02 -1.57
N TYR A 97 8.01 -9.34 -0.94
CA TYR A 97 7.53 -9.71 0.39
C TYR A 97 6.95 -11.12 0.42
N GLN A 98 6.06 -11.46 -0.53
CA GLN A 98 5.46 -12.79 -0.63
C GLN A 98 6.52 -13.87 -0.88
N ALA A 99 7.45 -13.63 -1.81
CA ALA A 99 8.52 -14.58 -2.12
C ALA A 99 9.45 -14.84 -0.92
N ARG A 100 9.80 -13.79 -0.16
CA ARG A 100 10.61 -13.94 1.06
C ARG A 100 9.87 -14.69 2.16
N HIS A 101 8.56 -14.46 2.30
CA HIS A 101 7.74 -15.18 3.25
C HIS A 101 7.67 -16.68 2.92
N TRP A 102 7.56 -17.05 1.64
CA TRP A 102 7.62 -18.45 1.19
C TRP A 102 8.96 -19.12 1.47
N ALA A 103 10.05 -18.34 1.44
CA ALA A 103 11.38 -18.80 1.80
C ALA A 103 11.61 -18.87 3.33
N ASN A 104 10.57 -18.68 4.15
CA ASN A 104 10.65 -18.60 5.62
C ASN A 104 11.63 -17.54 6.14
N ILE A 105 11.88 -16.49 5.35
CA ILE A 105 12.71 -15.36 5.77
C ILE A 105 11.81 -14.41 6.56
N GLN A 106 12.14 -14.17 7.84
CA GLN A 106 11.44 -13.18 8.67
C GLN A 106 11.62 -11.79 8.07
N VAL A 107 10.53 -11.15 7.63
CA VAL A 107 10.57 -9.80 7.03
C VAL A 107 9.73 -8.82 7.85
N ASN A 108 10.39 -7.87 8.50
CA ASN A 108 9.74 -6.75 9.21
C ASN A 108 9.21 -5.64 8.27
N ALA A 109 8.84 -5.98 7.02
CA ALA A 109 8.43 -5.01 6.00
C ALA A 109 6.92 -4.69 6.00
N ALA A 110 6.11 -5.38 6.81
CA ALA A 110 4.65 -5.28 6.77
C ALA A 110 4.16 -3.83 6.88
N ARG A 111 4.72 -3.03 7.81
CA ARG A 111 4.30 -1.65 8.04
C ARG A 111 4.49 -0.74 6.82
N GLY A 112 5.70 -0.70 6.27
CA GLY A 112 6.02 0.19 5.14
C GLY A 112 5.22 -0.20 3.90
N LEU A 113 5.09 -1.50 3.66
CA LEU A 113 4.32 -2.05 2.55
C LEU A 113 2.83 -1.73 2.67
N ASN A 114 2.29 -1.73 3.89
CA ASN A 114 0.93 -1.32 4.13
C ASN A 114 0.68 0.18 4.01
N ILE A 115 1.59 1.01 4.51
CA ILE A 115 1.48 2.47 4.29
C ILE A 115 1.44 2.72 2.79
N LEU A 116 2.32 2.05 2.04
CA LEU A 116 2.37 2.13 0.58
C LEU A 116 1.06 1.68 -0.05
N HIS A 117 0.50 0.54 0.39
CA HIS A 117 -0.81 0.05 -0.04
C HIS A 117 -1.92 1.08 0.20
N ASP A 118 -1.98 1.66 1.39
CA ASP A 118 -3.03 2.58 1.82
C ASP A 118 -3.01 3.88 1.00
N VAL A 119 -1.82 4.46 0.82
CA VAL A 119 -1.63 5.67 0.01
C VAL A 119 -1.94 5.38 -1.46
N MET A 120 -1.44 4.27 -1.98
CA MET A 120 -1.61 3.88 -3.39
C MET A 120 -3.08 3.62 -3.74
N LEU A 121 -3.78 2.78 -2.97
CA LEU A 121 -5.17 2.42 -3.24
C LEU A 121 -6.08 3.65 -3.16
N SER A 122 -5.93 4.45 -2.12
CA SER A 122 -6.74 5.66 -1.91
C SER A 122 -6.50 6.71 -2.99
N SER A 123 -5.25 6.87 -3.43
CA SER A 123 -4.91 7.80 -4.49
C SER A 123 -5.41 7.29 -5.86
N CYS A 124 -5.45 5.97 -6.08
CA CYS A 124 -5.98 5.38 -7.31
C CYS A 124 -7.50 5.62 -7.45
N PHE A 125 -8.25 5.53 -6.34
CA PHE A 125 -9.65 5.99 -6.30
C PHE A 125 -9.78 7.44 -6.74
N LEU A 126 -8.95 8.34 -6.20
CA LEU A 126 -9.04 9.74 -6.56
C LEU A 126 -8.73 9.96 -8.04
N VAL A 127 -7.63 9.42 -8.57
CA VAL A 127 -7.24 9.60 -9.98
C VAL A 127 -8.34 9.11 -10.91
N THR A 128 -8.97 7.98 -10.56
CA THR A 128 -10.14 7.45 -11.29
C THR A 128 -11.30 8.44 -11.24
N LEU A 129 -11.73 8.85 -10.04
CA LEU A 129 -12.89 9.73 -9.87
C LEU A 129 -12.67 11.10 -10.53
N VAL A 130 -11.51 11.73 -10.33
CA VAL A 130 -11.20 13.03 -10.92
C VAL A 130 -11.18 12.93 -12.44
N PHE A 131 -10.58 11.89 -13.01
CA PHE A 131 -10.61 11.73 -14.47
C PHE A 131 -12.04 11.59 -14.99
N TRP A 132 -12.82 10.64 -14.48
CA TRP A 132 -14.15 10.35 -15.02
C TRP A 132 -15.21 11.41 -14.71
N ILE A 133 -15.07 12.14 -13.61
CA ILE A 133 -16.07 13.15 -13.19
C ILE A 133 -15.68 14.55 -13.67
N LEU A 134 -14.40 14.90 -13.67
CA LEU A 134 -13.94 16.28 -13.89
C LEU A 134 -13.19 16.50 -15.20
N LEU A 135 -12.44 15.50 -15.69
CA LEU A 135 -11.54 15.69 -16.85
C LEU A 135 -12.05 15.03 -18.14
N PHE A 136 -12.84 13.97 -18.02
CA PHE A 136 -13.38 13.23 -19.16
C PHE A 136 -14.43 14.08 -19.88
N ASP A 137 -14.24 14.25 -21.18
CA ASP A 137 -15.16 14.98 -22.04
C ASP A 137 -15.63 14.05 -23.18
N PRO A 138 -16.91 13.62 -23.17
CA PRO A 138 -17.43 12.70 -24.18
C PRO A 138 -17.51 13.33 -25.58
N LYS A 139 -17.32 14.66 -25.70
CA LYS A 139 -17.31 15.35 -27.00
C LYS A 139 -15.96 15.29 -27.71
N LYS A 140 -14.90 14.89 -27.00
CA LYS A 140 -13.56 14.72 -27.58
C LYS A 140 -13.43 13.35 -28.23
N PRO A 141 -12.49 13.16 -29.17
CA PRO A 141 -12.18 11.85 -29.72
C PRO A 141 -11.95 10.82 -28.60
N PRO A 142 -12.27 9.54 -28.83
CA PRO A 142 -12.08 8.49 -27.83
C PRO A 142 -10.66 8.55 -27.26
N SER A 143 -10.56 8.48 -25.94
CA SER A 143 -9.25 8.44 -25.29
C SER A 143 -8.49 7.22 -25.77
N ASP A 144 -7.16 7.32 -25.82
CA ASP A 144 -6.35 6.16 -26.17
C ASP A 144 -6.52 5.04 -25.12
N PHE A 145 -6.24 3.79 -25.52
CA PHE A 145 -6.40 2.63 -24.65
C PHE A 145 -5.61 2.77 -23.34
N ALA A 146 -4.43 3.40 -23.37
CA ALA A 146 -3.61 3.57 -22.19
C ALA A 146 -4.21 4.53 -21.15
N THR A 147 -4.99 5.52 -21.61
CA THR A 147 -5.76 6.42 -20.75
C THR A 147 -6.80 5.63 -19.94
N TYR A 148 -7.52 4.71 -20.58
CA TYR A 148 -8.43 3.81 -19.85
C TYR A 148 -7.70 2.92 -18.84
N ILE A 149 -6.46 2.51 -19.14
CA ILE A 149 -5.67 1.70 -18.21
C ILE A 149 -5.33 2.50 -16.95
N VAL A 150 -4.75 3.69 -17.10
CA VAL A 150 -4.24 4.48 -15.96
C VAL A 150 -5.34 5.17 -15.16
N HIS A 151 -6.56 5.27 -15.70
CA HIS A 151 -7.71 5.91 -15.06
C HIS A 151 -8.88 4.98 -14.72
N LEU A 152 -8.85 3.69 -15.05
CA LEU A 152 -9.94 2.77 -14.72
C LEU A 152 -9.48 1.33 -14.49
N ALA A 153 -8.82 0.73 -15.49
CA ALA A 153 -8.48 -0.69 -15.43
C ALA A 153 -7.53 -0.98 -14.25
N ASN A 154 -6.62 -0.04 -13.95
CA ASN A 154 -5.74 -0.16 -12.80
C ASN A 154 -6.49 -0.24 -11.47
N LEU A 155 -7.54 0.57 -11.26
CA LEU A 155 -8.35 0.49 -10.05
C LEU A 155 -9.02 -0.88 -9.91
N VAL A 156 -9.58 -1.42 -11.01
CA VAL A 156 -10.20 -2.75 -11.00
C VAL A 156 -9.18 -3.83 -10.61
N LEU A 157 -7.99 -3.80 -11.23
CA LEU A 157 -6.91 -4.75 -10.92
C LEU A 157 -6.42 -4.61 -9.47
N LEU A 158 -6.33 -3.39 -8.95
CA LEU A 158 -5.96 -3.16 -7.56
C LEU A 158 -7.05 -3.57 -6.56
N LEU A 159 -8.33 -3.49 -6.94
CA LEU A 159 -9.42 -4.00 -6.10
C LEU A 159 -9.42 -5.52 -6.03
N ILE A 160 -9.06 -6.22 -7.11
CA ILE A 160 -8.86 -7.67 -7.09
C ILE A 160 -7.67 -8.03 -6.19
N GLU A 161 -6.55 -7.32 -6.31
CA GLU A 161 -5.39 -7.48 -5.42
C GLU A 161 -5.78 -7.26 -3.95
N PHE A 162 -6.48 -6.15 -3.67
CA PHE A 162 -6.97 -5.80 -2.34
C PHE A 162 -7.93 -6.86 -1.80
N ALA A 163 -8.81 -7.43 -2.60
CA ALA A 163 -9.72 -8.48 -2.13
C ALA A 163 -8.97 -9.79 -1.81
N ALA A 164 -7.91 -10.09 -2.55
CA ALA A 164 -7.19 -11.37 -2.45
C ALA A 164 -6.02 -11.39 -1.46
N ASN A 165 -5.54 -10.22 -1.02
CA ASN A 165 -4.40 -10.10 -0.11
C ASN A 165 -4.80 -10.00 1.38
N GLU A 166 -3.81 -9.91 2.27
CA GLU A 166 -3.94 -9.82 3.73
C GLU A 166 -4.07 -8.37 4.24
N PHE A 167 -3.82 -7.38 3.38
CA PHE A 167 -3.70 -5.98 3.78
C PHE A 167 -5.06 -5.31 3.99
N VAL A 168 -5.13 -4.45 5.00
CA VAL A 168 -6.29 -3.59 5.27
C VAL A 168 -5.80 -2.17 5.46
N VAL A 169 -6.63 -1.21 5.05
CA VAL A 169 -6.33 0.22 5.22
C VAL A 169 -6.46 0.61 6.68
N GLN A 170 -5.48 1.36 7.17
CA GLN A 170 -5.38 1.81 8.55
C GLN A 170 -5.43 3.33 8.67
N ARG A 171 -6.14 3.82 9.69
CA ARG A 171 -6.26 5.25 9.99
C ARG A 171 -4.91 5.92 10.25
N SER A 172 -3.95 5.17 10.79
CA SER A 172 -2.58 5.62 11.04
C SER A 172 -1.85 6.07 9.76
N SER A 173 -2.30 5.63 8.58
CA SER A 173 -1.70 6.00 7.30
C SER A 173 -2.11 7.40 6.80
N LEU A 174 -3.08 8.07 7.45
CA LEU A 174 -3.64 9.35 7.00
C LEU A 174 -2.57 10.44 6.78
N LYS A 175 -1.57 10.52 7.65
CA LYS A 175 -0.47 11.49 7.54
C LYS A 175 0.38 11.28 6.28
N TYR A 176 0.63 10.03 5.90
CA TYR A 176 1.36 9.71 4.66
C TYR A 176 0.48 9.96 3.42
N LEU A 177 -0.81 9.64 3.52
CA LEU A 177 -1.77 9.94 2.47
C LEU A 177 -1.86 11.43 2.19
N VAL A 178 -1.92 12.28 3.22
CA VAL A 178 -2.00 13.74 3.06
C VAL A 178 -0.68 14.30 2.54
N LEU A 179 0.46 13.79 3.00
CA LEU A 179 1.78 14.22 2.51
C LEU A 179 1.98 13.94 1.01
N TRP A 180 1.41 12.86 0.48
CA TRP A 180 1.63 12.46 -0.90
C TRP A 180 1.18 13.50 -1.94
N PRO A 181 -0.08 13.98 -1.96
CA PRO A 181 -0.50 15.06 -2.84
C PRO A 181 0.13 16.40 -2.47
N THR A 182 0.42 16.66 -1.19
CA THR A 182 1.15 17.88 -0.79
C THR A 182 2.55 17.93 -1.41
N LEU A 183 3.28 16.81 -1.41
CA LEU A 183 4.58 16.69 -2.04
C LEU A 183 4.48 16.92 -3.55
N TYR A 184 3.50 16.29 -4.20
CA TYR A 184 3.24 16.53 -5.62
C TYR A 184 2.95 18.02 -5.89
N SER A 185 2.05 18.64 -5.13
CA SER A 185 1.71 20.06 -5.27
C SER A 185 2.93 20.97 -5.16
N ILE A 186 3.81 20.73 -4.20
CA ILE A 186 5.06 21.50 -4.02
C ILE A 186 5.98 21.31 -5.23
N LEU A 187 6.19 20.07 -5.68
CA LEU A 187 7.11 19.77 -6.79
C LEU A 187 6.57 20.26 -8.13
N THR A 188 5.26 20.19 -8.35
CA THR A 188 4.60 20.77 -9.53
C THR A 188 4.73 22.28 -9.54
N TRP A 189 4.59 22.95 -8.38
CA TRP A 189 4.82 24.39 -8.29
C TRP A 189 6.27 24.74 -8.61
N ILE A 190 7.23 24.05 -7.99
CA ILE A 190 8.66 24.24 -8.29
C ILE A 190 8.88 24.04 -9.79
N GLY A 191 8.34 22.98 -10.39
CA GLY A 191 8.44 22.74 -11.83
C GLY A 191 7.87 23.87 -12.67
N ASN A 192 6.68 24.36 -12.34
CA ASN A 192 6.02 25.47 -13.01
C ASN A 192 6.93 26.70 -13.12
N VAL A 193 7.60 27.08 -12.02
CA VAL A 193 8.45 28.28 -11.97
C VAL A 193 9.90 28.06 -12.39
N THR A 194 10.33 26.81 -12.64
CA THR A 194 11.74 26.50 -12.96
C THR A 194 11.96 25.88 -14.34
N TYR A 195 11.32 24.76 -14.68
CA TYR A 195 11.63 23.96 -15.87
C TYR A 195 10.42 23.64 -16.76
N LEU A 196 9.22 24.07 -16.36
CA LEU A 196 7.99 23.88 -17.14
C LEU A 196 7.54 25.16 -17.85
N ASP A 197 8.34 26.23 -17.84
CA ASP A 197 8.04 27.49 -18.54
C ASP A 197 6.62 28.04 -18.24
N GLY A 198 6.20 27.98 -16.97
CA GLY A 198 4.88 28.42 -16.53
C GLY A 198 3.73 27.44 -16.83
N PHE A 199 4.01 26.25 -17.37
CA PHE A 199 3.01 25.22 -17.61
C PHE A 199 2.54 24.54 -16.31
N TRP A 200 1.23 24.38 -16.17
CA TRP A 200 0.60 23.56 -15.12
C TRP A 200 0.15 22.21 -15.69
N PRO A 201 0.59 21.07 -15.12
CA PRO A 201 0.14 19.74 -15.53
C PRO A 201 -1.37 19.57 -15.48
N TYR A 202 -2.02 20.27 -14.55
CA TYR A 202 -3.47 20.36 -14.51
C TYR A 202 -3.87 21.83 -14.48
N ASP A 203 -4.73 22.20 -15.42
CA ASP A 203 -5.32 23.53 -15.51
C ASP A 203 -6.05 23.93 -14.20
N LEU A 204 -6.56 22.96 -13.44
CA LEU A 204 -7.14 23.17 -12.12
C LEU A 204 -6.15 23.73 -11.08
N MET A 205 -4.84 23.51 -11.26
CA MET A 205 -3.80 23.97 -10.35
C MET A 205 -3.29 25.39 -10.65
N ASP A 206 -3.73 26.00 -11.74
CA ASP A 206 -3.27 27.34 -12.12
C ASP A 206 -3.63 28.39 -11.06
N LEU A 207 -2.61 29.00 -10.47
CA LEU A 207 -2.72 30.02 -9.42
C LEU A 207 -3.34 31.32 -9.91
N ASN A 208 -3.37 31.57 -11.23
CA ASN A 208 -4.04 32.74 -11.79
C ASN A 208 -5.57 32.67 -11.61
N LYS A 209 -6.13 31.48 -11.40
CA LYS A 209 -7.58 31.31 -11.22
C LYS A 209 -8.07 31.84 -9.88
N SER A 210 -9.29 32.36 -9.87
CA SER A 210 -9.89 32.99 -8.68
C SER A 210 -10.05 32.02 -7.51
N LEU A 211 -10.35 30.75 -7.79
CA LEU A 211 -10.57 29.70 -6.80
C LEU A 211 -9.32 28.84 -6.52
N ALA A 212 -8.13 29.27 -6.94
CA ALA A 212 -6.94 28.42 -6.84
C ALA A 212 -6.70 27.87 -5.40
N PRO A 213 -6.71 28.67 -4.32
CA PRO A 213 -6.52 28.11 -2.97
C PRO A 213 -7.56 27.05 -2.59
N VAL A 214 -8.82 27.24 -2.99
CA VAL A 214 -9.90 26.27 -2.73
C VAL A 214 -9.63 24.96 -3.47
N ILE A 215 -9.16 25.02 -4.71
CA ILE A 215 -8.84 23.81 -5.49
C ILE A 215 -7.64 23.08 -4.90
N TRP A 216 -6.59 23.80 -4.51
CA TRP A 216 -5.37 23.20 -3.95
C TRP A 216 -5.67 22.41 -2.66
N PHE A 217 -6.40 23.00 -1.71
CA PHE A 217 -6.81 22.29 -0.50
C PHE A 217 -7.94 21.29 -0.75
N GLY A 218 -8.79 21.55 -1.75
CA GLY A 218 -9.85 20.65 -2.19
C GLY A 218 -9.31 19.31 -2.71
N ILE A 219 -8.18 19.31 -3.43
CA ILE A 219 -7.50 18.08 -3.87
C ILE A 219 -7.02 17.27 -2.68
N ILE A 220 -6.44 17.90 -1.66
CA ILE A 220 -5.99 17.22 -0.44
C ILE A 220 -7.19 16.63 0.32
N LEU A 221 -8.27 17.40 0.45
CA LEU A 221 -9.52 16.92 1.06
C LEU A 221 -10.12 15.75 0.28
N ALA A 222 -10.09 15.78 -1.05
CA ALA A 222 -10.58 14.69 -1.89
C ALA A 222 -9.79 13.39 -1.68
N HIS A 223 -8.47 13.46 -1.41
CA HIS A 223 -7.70 12.28 -0.98
C HIS A 223 -8.23 11.72 0.34
N VAL A 224 -8.52 12.57 1.32
CA VAL A 224 -9.09 12.15 2.61
C VAL A 224 -10.43 11.45 2.41
N VAL A 225 -11.30 11.96 1.53
CA VAL A 225 -12.58 11.32 1.18
C VAL A 225 -12.35 9.94 0.55
N CYS A 226 -11.44 9.83 -0.42
CA CYS A 226 -11.12 8.55 -1.05
C CYS A 226 -10.51 7.54 -0.07
N PHE A 227 -9.72 8.01 0.88
CA PHE A 227 -9.20 7.18 1.96
C PHE A 227 -10.28 6.71 2.93
N CYS A 228 -11.29 7.53 3.22
CA CYS A 228 -12.48 7.09 3.94
C CYS A 228 -13.21 5.95 3.20
N ILE A 229 -13.34 6.04 1.88
CA ILE A 229 -13.90 4.93 1.05
C ILE A 229 -13.03 3.67 1.22
N ALA A 230 -11.72 3.78 1.13
CA ALA A 230 -10.81 2.65 1.28
C ALA A 230 -10.85 2.04 2.71
N LEU A 231 -11.05 2.86 3.74
CA LEU A 231 -11.29 2.40 5.11
C LEU A 231 -12.61 1.63 5.25
N LEU A 232 -13.68 2.08 4.58
CA LEU A 232 -14.97 1.39 4.55
C LEU A 232 -14.86 0.04 3.84
N LEU A 233 -14.17 -0.01 2.70
CA LEU A 233 -13.88 -1.27 2.00
C LEU A 233 -13.04 -2.22 2.86
N SER A 234 -12.11 -1.70 3.65
CA SER A 234 -11.33 -2.50 4.61
C SER A 234 -12.17 -3.01 5.77
N LYS A 235 -13.14 -2.23 6.25
CA LYS A 235 -14.11 -2.69 7.24
C LYS A 235 -14.99 -3.80 6.65
N LEU A 236 -15.43 -3.65 5.40
CA LEU A 236 -16.18 -4.68 4.69
C LEU A 236 -15.34 -5.95 4.52
N LYS A 237 -14.11 -5.85 3.98
CA LYS A 237 -13.19 -7.00 3.85
C LYS A 237 -13.03 -7.76 5.16
N ARG A 238 -12.76 -7.06 6.27
CA ARG A 238 -12.63 -7.69 7.61
C ARG A 238 -13.89 -8.40 8.08
N HIS A 239 -15.07 -7.89 7.72
CA HIS A 239 -16.33 -8.52 8.11
C HIS A 239 -16.58 -9.85 7.37
N TRP A 240 -16.04 -10.00 6.15
CA TRP A 240 -16.24 -11.18 5.31
C TRP A 240 -15.06 -12.17 5.37
N SER A 241 -13.90 -11.74 5.87
CA SER A 241 -12.76 -12.62 6.14
C SER A 241 -13.00 -13.43 7.43
N LEU A 242 -12.60 -14.70 7.42
CA LEU A 242 -12.51 -15.49 8.65
C LEU A 242 -11.57 -14.79 9.64
N PRO A 243 -11.90 -14.75 10.94
CA PRO A 243 -10.99 -14.22 11.96
C PRO A 243 -9.63 -14.93 11.85
N ALA A 244 -8.53 -14.18 11.88
CA ALA A 244 -7.23 -14.79 12.10
C ALA A 244 -7.29 -15.60 13.41
N ALA A 245 -6.76 -16.83 13.39
CA ALA A 245 -6.70 -17.66 14.59
C ALA A 245 -6.08 -16.82 15.73
N PRO A 246 -6.65 -16.84 16.96
CA PRO A 246 -6.08 -16.10 18.08
C PRO A 246 -4.60 -16.48 18.21
N LEU A 247 -3.72 -15.48 18.27
CA LEU A 247 -2.35 -15.70 18.72
C LEU A 247 -2.47 -16.36 20.09
N MET A 248 -2.10 -17.64 20.21
CA MET A 248 -2.10 -18.30 21.50
C MET A 248 -1.25 -17.46 22.46
N PRO A 249 -1.75 -17.14 23.67
CA PRO A 249 -0.95 -16.48 24.68
C PRO A 249 0.39 -17.20 24.85
N PRO A 250 1.52 -16.48 25.02
CA PRO A 250 2.84 -17.09 25.22
C PRO A 250 2.85 -18.15 26.33
N GLU A 251 1.99 -17.95 27.33
CA GLU A 251 1.78 -18.82 28.49
C GLU A 251 1.29 -20.24 28.13
N LEU A 252 0.57 -20.39 27.01
CA LEU A 252 0.09 -21.69 26.51
C LEU A 252 1.10 -22.40 25.60
N MET A 253 2.06 -21.68 25.01
CA MET A 253 3.13 -22.31 24.23
C MET A 253 4.11 -23.08 25.12
N GLU A 254 4.40 -22.54 26.31
CA GLU A 254 5.34 -23.15 27.26
C GLU A 254 4.77 -24.43 27.90
N THR A 255 3.45 -24.49 28.13
CA THR A 255 2.76 -25.66 28.69
C THR A 255 2.63 -26.81 27.69
N THR A 256 2.41 -26.53 26.40
CA THR A 256 2.40 -27.61 25.38
C THR A 256 3.78 -28.18 25.08
N ALA A 257 4.85 -27.37 25.16
CA ALA A 257 6.22 -27.85 24.95
C ALA A 257 6.73 -28.72 26.12
N THR A 258 6.35 -28.38 27.35
CA THR A 258 6.73 -29.15 28.55
C THR A 258 5.85 -30.40 28.77
N GLY A 259 4.57 -30.35 28.39
CA GLY A 259 3.67 -31.52 28.47
C GLY A 259 4.02 -32.64 27.48
N ALA A 260 4.55 -32.31 26.30
CA ALA A 260 4.91 -33.30 25.28
C ALA A 260 6.22 -34.05 25.56
N MET A 261 7.13 -33.51 26.39
CA MET A 261 8.37 -34.19 26.77
C MET A 261 8.24 -35.09 28.01
N SER A 262 7.16 -34.98 28.79
CA SER A 262 7.03 -35.75 30.04
C SER A 262 6.31 -37.10 29.92
N SER A 263 5.79 -37.48 28.75
CA SER A 263 4.98 -38.71 28.60
C SER A 263 5.62 -39.84 27.78
N VAL A 264 6.91 -39.77 27.47
CA VAL A 264 7.64 -40.91 26.89
C VAL A 264 8.39 -41.64 28.01
N HIS A 265 7.64 -42.35 28.87
CA HIS A 265 8.22 -43.35 29.75
C HIS A 265 8.44 -44.62 28.93
N ILE A 266 9.64 -44.75 28.34
CA ILE A 266 10.08 -46.00 27.71
C ILE A 266 10.20 -47.04 28.83
N GLN A 267 9.19 -47.90 28.96
CA GLN A 267 9.26 -49.07 29.82
C GLN A 267 10.18 -50.09 29.14
N ILE A 268 11.45 -50.11 29.56
CA ILE A 268 12.40 -51.14 29.15
C ILE A 268 11.95 -52.45 29.80
N VAL A 269 11.30 -53.31 29.02
CA VAL A 269 10.98 -54.67 29.42
C VAL A 269 12.26 -55.49 29.36
N THR A 270 12.86 -55.75 30.52
CA THR A 270 13.96 -56.69 30.67
C THR A 270 13.43 -58.13 30.47
N PRO A 271 14.01 -58.96 29.59
CA PRO A 271 13.61 -60.35 29.48
C PRO A 271 14.02 -61.14 30.74
N PRO A 272 13.23 -62.15 31.16
CA PRO A 272 13.54 -62.93 32.36
C PRO A 272 14.80 -63.77 32.17
N ALA A 273 15.73 -63.65 33.12
CA ALA A 273 16.92 -64.48 33.20
C ALA A 273 16.52 -65.95 33.40
N THR A 274 16.88 -66.79 32.44
CA THR A 274 16.76 -68.25 32.57
C THR A 274 17.86 -68.73 33.52
N ALA A 275 17.47 -69.13 34.73
CA ALA A 275 18.36 -69.80 35.67
C ALA A 275 18.66 -71.21 35.15
N THR A 276 19.83 -71.42 34.55
CA THR A 276 20.37 -72.76 34.31
C THR A 276 21.04 -73.26 35.59
N SER A 277 20.35 -74.12 36.33
CA SER A 277 20.96 -74.95 37.37
C SER A 277 21.77 -76.07 36.72
N PHE A 278 23.10 -76.01 36.84
CA PHE A 278 23.99 -77.12 36.52
C PHE A 278 24.11 -78.02 37.76
N ASP A 279 23.45 -79.18 37.73
CA ASP A 279 23.64 -80.28 38.69
C ASP A 279 24.78 -81.17 38.17
N GLY A 280 25.94 -81.03 38.76
CA GLY A 280 27.12 -81.86 38.50
C GLY A 280 27.14 -83.08 39.40
N SER A 281 26.22 -84.02 39.19
CA SER A 281 26.32 -85.36 39.77
C SER A 281 25.74 -86.43 38.84
N LYS A 282 26.61 -87.02 38.00
CA LYS A 282 26.64 -88.47 37.62
C LYS A 282 27.55 -88.73 36.41
N VAL A 283 28.47 -89.68 36.65
CA VAL A 283 29.32 -90.49 35.75
C VAL A 283 30.53 -89.79 35.14
#